data_AF-A0A133ZVA3-F1
#
_entry.id   AF-A0A133ZVA3-F1
#
_cell.length_a   1.000
_cell.length_b   1.000
_cell.length_c   1.000
_cell.angle_alpha   90.00
_cell.angle_beta   90.00
_cell.angle_gamma   90.00
#
_symmetry.space_group_name_H-M   'P 1'
#
loop_
_entity.id
_entity.type
_entity.pdbx_description
1 polymer ?
#
loop_
_entity_poly.entity_id
_entity_poly.type
_entity_poly.pdbx_seq_one_letter_code
_entity_poly.pdbx_strand_id
1 'polypeptide(L)'
;MDRLFCIVDIELTDDKEIIQFSATKLDKSFNEVSSINYYIQPKKPVSTFVTELTGISNEMLEDKKFFEEVADDLYDFIKDDILVCHGLPSDYVILKKRFHDVGIQYKAIQSLDTVELARLFLPSQNSFRLSDLSNSLDLYTGERYHNAAVDVKVTVKLFIEIAKKISFISNNNYKKIEDLLEKIDINMYMFSKFCRENITNTKDKFNDFLYFEGVDYRKVKFKTRPTNDKEKFILFSSIDEEEYVRKFNISDFVIIKKKSSYVPLNIFSLFPKKEDPNLDKLLIKLYVWILETKTGDFSELNLLYLEKMYIEGIKKGVSISSKSYYFDEKNKAAQSCKNIITNYESIEYLIESDIFRNHTFIFEHKKILGRELDSINTKDYYYKNVIIELNVAVSKNLKNKDIRDLRNNIDGLVKFLHEMYISESLFLYNDSLSFILQDVDAILIDLKKYKDEVPISYKFMKKLRSVLTNSKNTYKFIILDQENSLKLTVVNDKKVKSLINIIHARKHKYLNLKSKANYLYSNGEDELINTKSTESILYIFEGNKYKDLYFSKREKKSYIKFYNFSIKENFNELYKDVKKNNRLTCRCYATKDILEYRYYLKDIFDCIVIIRDLEH
;
A
#
# COMPACT_ATOMS: atom_id res chain seq x y z
N MET A 1 8.55 17.93 -29.56
CA MET A 1 7.96 16.66 -30.04
C MET A 1 7.12 16.98 -31.26
N ASP A 2 7.38 16.37 -32.42
CA ASP A 2 6.56 16.51 -33.65
C ASP A 2 5.69 15.27 -33.94
N ARG A 3 5.59 14.35 -32.98
CA ARG A 3 4.81 13.11 -33.06
C ARG A 3 3.46 13.24 -32.36
N LEU A 4 2.48 12.44 -32.78
CA LEU A 4 1.18 12.35 -32.11
C LEU A 4 1.29 11.44 -30.87
N PHE A 5 0.35 11.59 -29.94
CA PHE A 5 0.16 10.61 -28.87
C PHE A 5 -0.82 9.54 -29.33
N CYS A 6 -0.36 8.30 -29.48
CA CYS A 6 -1.19 7.18 -29.87
C CYS A 6 -1.58 6.37 -28.63
N ILE A 7 -2.80 6.58 -28.13
CA ILE A 7 -3.35 5.87 -26.98
C ILE A 7 -3.87 4.53 -27.48
N VAL A 8 -3.40 3.42 -26.91
CA VAL A 8 -3.72 2.05 -27.34
C VAL A 8 -4.17 1.20 -26.16
N ASP A 9 -5.18 0.38 -26.40
CA ASP A 9 -5.66 -0.67 -25.48
C ASP A 9 -6.02 -1.95 -26.28
N ILE A 10 -5.90 -3.11 -25.65
CA ILE A 10 -6.17 -4.41 -26.27
C ILE A 10 -6.96 -5.34 -25.33
N GLU A 11 -7.91 -6.09 -25.90
CA GLU A 11 -8.58 -7.19 -25.20
C GLU A 11 -8.03 -8.54 -25.64
N LEU A 12 -8.00 -9.50 -24.71
CA LEU A 12 -7.24 -10.73 -24.84
C LEU A 12 -8.05 -11.98 -24.48
N THR A 13 -7.76 -13.09 -25.15
CA THR A 13 -8.13 -14.43 -24.68
C THR A 13 -7.30 -14.87 -23.47
N ASP A 14 -7.68 -15.99 -22.84
CA ASP A 14 -6.89 -16.66 -21.79
C ASP A 14 -5.47 -17.01 -22.27
N ASP A 15 -5.33 -17.38 -23.55
CA ASP A 15 -4.06 -17.71 -24.22
C ASP A 15 -3.34 -16.46 -24.80
N LYS A 16 -3.79 -15.26 -24.44
CA LYS A 16 -3.20 -13.97 -24.84
C LYS A 16 -3.25 -13.72 -26.36
N GLU A 17 -4.27 -14.22 -27.05
CA GLU A 17 -4.62 -13.78 -28.42
C GLU A 17 -5.39 -12.46 -28.34
N ILE A 18 -5.09 -11.52 -29.24
CA ILE A 18 -5.79 -10.23 -29.30
C ILE A 18 -7.14 -10.47 -29.96
N ILE A 19 -8.21 -10.09 -29.28
CA ILE A 19 -9.60 -10.18 -29.78
C ILE A 19 -10.22 -8.81 -30.06
N GLN A 20 -9.66 -7.76 -29.47
CA GLN A 20 -9.96 -6.37 -29.80
C GLN A 20 -8.68 -5.54 -29.74
N PHE A 21 -8.50 -4.65 -30.71
CA PHE A 21 -7.46 -3.63 -30.70
C PHE A 21 -8.12 -2.27 -30.92
N SER A 22 -7.88 -1.30 -30.04
CA SER A 22 -8.32 0.07 -30.25
C SER A 22 -7.18 1.05 -30.06
N ALA A 23 -7.17 2.10 -30.88
CA ALA A 23 -6.22 3.18 -30.76
C ALA A 23 -6.82 4.54 -31.12
N THR A 24 -6.35 5.61 -30.46
CA THR A 24 -6.70 7.01 -30.77
C THR A 24 -5.45 7.87 -30.79
N LYS A 25 -5.26 8.64 -31.86
CA LYS A 25 -4.16 9.60 -32.01
C LYS A 25 -4.60 10.99 -31.60
N LEU A 26 -3.80 11.63 -30.76
CA LEU A 26 -4.00 13.01 -30.33
C LEU A 26 -2.88 13.92 -30.84
N ASP A 27 -3.25 15.13 -31.25
CA ASP A 27 -2.30 16.20 -31.56
C ASP A 27 -1.69 16.82 -30.29
N LYS A 28 -0.84 17.84 -30.48
CA LYS A 28 -0.18 18.56 -29.37
C LYS A 28 -1.15 19.38 -28.51
N SER A 29 -2.36 19.65 -29.01
CA SER A 29 -3.43 20.31 -28.27
C SER A 29 -4.38 19.30 -27.62
N PHE A 30 -4.05 18.01 -27.67
CA PHE A 30 -4.87 16.88 -27.23
C PHE A 30 -6.20 16.72 -28.00
N ASN A 31 -6.30 17.24 -29.24
CA ASN A 31 -7.44 16.98 -30.11
C ASN A 31 -7.27 15.61 -30.79
N GLU A 32 -8.36 14.87 -30.92
CA GLU A 32 -8.39 13.63 -31.69
C GLU A 32 -8.15 13.91 -33.18
N VAL A 33 -7.15 13.24 -33.75
CA VAL A 33 -6.79 13.31 -35.17
C VAL A 33 -7.40 12.13 -35.93
N SER A 34 -7.32 10.94 -35.35
CA SER A 34 -7.81 9.70 -35.95
C SER A 34 -7.93 8.60 -34.90
N SER A 35 -8.86 7.67 -35.08
CA SER A 35 -9.03 6.49 -34.24
C SER A 35 -9.31 5.23 -35.07
N ILE A 36 -8.94 4.07 -34.52
CA ILE A 36 -9.24 2.74 -35.08
C ILE A 36 -9.77 1.82 -33.99
N ASN A 37 -10.62 0.87 -34.38
CA ASN A 37 -11.13 -0.20 -33.52
C ASN A 37 -11.35 -1.46 -34.37
N TYR A 38 -10.59 -2.51 -34.06
CA TYR A 38 -10.65 -3.80 -34.75
C TYR A 38 -11.12 -4.87 -33.77
N TYR A 39 -12.08 -5.69 -34.22
CA TYR A 39 -12.34 -7.01 -33.64
C TYR A 39 -11.56 -8.04 -34.44
N ILE A 40 -10.89 -8.96 -33.76
CA ILE A 40 -9.94 -9.90 -34.36
C ILE A 40 -10.34 -11.32 -33.99
N GLN A 41 -10.42 -12.19 -34.99
CA GLN A 41 -10.78 -13.60 -34.77
C GLN A 41 -9.59 -14.35 -34.15
N PRO A 42 -9.75 -14.96 -32.96
CA PRO A 42 -8.72 -15.80 -32.35
C PRO A 42 -8.71 -17.20 -32.99
N LYS A 43 -7.58 -17.92 -32.87
CA LYS A 43 -7.48 -19.30 -33.35
C LYS A 43 -8.24 -20.29 -32.47
N LYS A 44 -8.44 -19.93 -31.19
CA LYS A 44 -9.23 -20.72 -30.23
C LYS A 44 -10.47 -19.95 -29.76
N PRO A 45 -11.58 -20.64 -29.47
CA PRO A 45 -12.77 -20.00 -28.91
C PRO A 45 -12.49 -19.23 -27.61
N VAL A 46 -13.11 -18.06 -27.49
CA VAL A 46 -13.13 -17.23 -26.28
C VAL A 46 -13.91 -17.97 -25.19
N SER A 47 -13.34 -18.05 -23.98
CA SER A 47 -13.98 -18.69 -22.85
C SER A 47 -15.20 -17.89 -22.34
N THR A 48 -16.09 -18.53 -21.59
CA THR A 48 -17.22 -17.85 -20.94
C THR A 48 -16.74 -16.74 -20.01
N PHE A 49 -15.62 -16.94 -19.30
CA PHE A 49 -15.04 -15.93 -18.42
C PHE A 49 -14.61 -14.67 -19.19
N VAL A 50 -13.91 -14.80 -20.32
CA VAL A 50 -13.48 -13.65 -21.13
C VAL A 50 -14.69 -12.97 -21.78
N THR A 51 -15.66 -13.73 -22.28
CA THR A 51 -16.93 -13.20 -22.80
C THR A 51 -17.68 -12.41 -21.72
N GLU A 52 -17.79 -12.98 -20.51
CA GLU A 52 -18.41 -12.31 -19.38
C GLU A 52 -17.63 -11.08 -18.96
N LEU A 53 -16.30 -11.05 -19.05
CA LEU A 53 -15.49 -9.90 -18.67
C LEU A 53 -15.62 -8.76 -19.66
N THR A 54 -15.38 -9.06 -20.95
CA THR A 54 -15.22 -8.09 -22.04
C THR A 54 -16.52 -7.76 -22.78
N GLY A 55 -17.50 -8.65 -22.71
CA GLY A 55 -18.70 -8.61 -23.54
C GLY A 55 -18.47 -9.08 -24.99
N ILE A 56 -17.28 -9.55 -25.36
CA ILE A 56 -16.97 -10.05 -26.71
C ILE A 56 -17.27 -11.55 -26.78
N SER A 57 -18.29 -11.92 -27.56
CA SER A 57 -18.67 -13.33 -27.76
C SER A 57 -17.97 -13.96 -28.97
N ASN A 58 -17.92 -15.29 -29.02
CA ASN A 58 -17.41 -16.02 -30.20
C ASN A 58 -18.20 -15.67 -31.48
N GLU A 59 -19.51 -15.44 -31.36
CA GLU A 59 -20.39 -15.07 -32.47
C GLU A 59 -20.03 -13.70 -33.06
N MET A 60 -19.56 -12.76 -32.23
CA MET A 60 -19.10 -11.44 -32.70
C MET A 60 -17.78 -11.50 -33.49
N LEU A 61 -17.01 -12.57 -33.30
CA LEU A 61 -15.67 -12.74 -33.87
C LEU A 61 -15.62 -13.70 -35.05
N GLU A 62 -16.70 -14.43 -35.34
CA GLU A 62 -16.73 -15.52 -36.34
C GLU A 62 -16.43 -15.04 -37.77
N ASP A 63 -16.86 -13.82 -38.12
CA ASP A 63 -16.70 -13.19 -39.43
C ASP A 63 -15.54 -12.18 -39.48
N LYS A 64 -14.74 -12.08 -38.41
CA LYS A 64 -13.66 -11.11 -38.28
C LYS A 64 -12.36 -11.65 -38.85
N LYS A 65 -11.46 -10.76 -39.25
CA LYS A 65 -10.14 -11.15 -39.77
C LYS A 65 -9.26 -11.71 -38.67
N PHE A 66 -8.35 -12.62 -39.03
CA PHE A 66 -7.28 -13.07 -38.14
C PHE A 66 -6.25 -11.96 -37.93
N PHE A 67 -5.45 -12.07 -36.86
CA PHE A 67 -4.42 -11.07 -36.54
C PHE A 67 -3.43 -10.87 -37.70
N GLU A 68 -3.02 -11.96 -38.35
CA GLU A 68 -2.12 -11.98 -39.50
C GLU A 68 -2.60 -11.11 -40.67
N GLU A 69 -3.92 -10.94 -40.82
CA GLU A 69 -4.52 -10.20 -41.93
C GLU A 69 -4.71 -8.70 -41.65
N VAL A 70 -4.59 -8.29 -40.38
CA VAL A 70 -4.74 -6.88 -39.94
C VAL A 70 -3.44 -6.30 -39.38
N ALA A 71 -2.41 -7.12 -39.18
CA ALA A 71 -1.19 -6.72 -38.49
C ALA A 71 -0.47 -5.54 -39.17
N ASP A 72 -0.39 -5.52 -40.50
CA ASP A 72 0.23 -4.42 -41.23
C ASP A 72 -0.53 -3.09 -41.02
N ASP A 73 -1.87 -3.12 -41.09
CA ASP A 73 -2.71 -1.94 -40.82
C ASP A 73 -2.49 -1.40 -39.40
N LEU A 74 -2.49 -2.30 -38.40
CA LEU A 74 -2.29 -1.92 -37.00
C LEU A 74 -0.88 -1.37 -36.76
N TYR A 75 0.14 -1.98 -37.35
CA TYR A 75 1.53 -1.54 -37.26
C TYR A 75 1.72 -0.16 -37.90
N ASP A 76 1.21 0.02 -39.11
CA ASP A 76 1.29 1.30 -39.84
C ASP A 76 0.57 2.42 -39.09
N PHE A 77 -0.50 2.11 -38.36
CA PHE A 77 -1.17 3.08 -37.52
C PHE A 77 -0.30 3.53 -36.34
N ILE A 78 0.44 2.65 -35.66
CA ILE A 78 1.12 3.00 -34.40
C ILE A 78 2.62 3.31 -34.51
N LYS A 79 3.30 2.86 -35.57
CA LYS A 79 4.78 2.78 -35.63
C LYS A 79 5.53 4.10 -35.45
N ASP A 80 4.97 5.23 -35.88
CA ASP A 80 5.67 6.52 -35.94
C ASP A 80 5.37 7.44 -34.74
N ASP A 81 4.42 7.06 -33.89
CA ASP A 81 3.85 7.91 -32.84
C ASP A 81 4.33 7.53 -31.42
N ILE A 82 4.02 8.38 -30.44
CA ILE A 82 4.31 8.11 -29.03
C ILE A 82 3.26 7.14 -28.52
N LEU A 83 3.66 5.92 -28.17
CA LEU A 83 2.74 4.91 -27.65
C LEU A 83 2.32 5.25 -26.21
N VAL A 84 1.02 5.34 -25.94
CA VAL A 84 0.47 5.61 -24.61
C VAL A 84 -0.48 4.47 -24.23
N CYS A 85 -0.23 3.81 -23.10
CA CYS A 85 -1.10 2.72 -22.60
C CYS A 85 -1.41 2.92 -21.11
N HIS A 86 -2.40 2.18 -20.61
CA HIS A 86 -2.71 2.12 -19.18
C HIS A 86 -2.20 0.81 -18.57
N GLY A 87 -0.94 0.80 -18.14
CA GLY A 87 -0.24 -0.45 -17.76
C GLY A 87 0.59 -1.01 -18.92
N LEU A 88 1.42 -0.14 -19.51
CA LEU A 88 2.19 -0.40 -20.73
C LEU A 88 2.92 -1.76 -20.77
N PRO A 89 3.59 -2.25 -19.70
CA PRO A 89 4.31 -3.52 -19.76
C PRO A 89 3.45 -4.72 -20.16
N SER A 90 2.15 -4.70 -19.84
CA SER A 90 1.23 -5.79 -20.17
C SER A 90 0.92 -5.83 -21.66
N ASP A 91 0.43 -4.73 -22.22
CA ASP A 91 -0.03 -4.70 -23.61
C ASP A 91 1.12 -4.64 -24.60
N TYR A 92 2.16 -3.88 -24.28
CA TYR A 92 3.31 -3.71 -25.16
C TYR A 92 4.05 -5.02 -25.42
N VAL A 93 4.21 -5.88 -24.40
CA VAL A 93 4.84 -7.20 -24.56
C VAL A 93 4.01 -8.09 -25.47
N ILE A 94 2.68 -8.04 -25.36
CA ILE A 94 1.78 -8.85 -26.18
C ILE A 94 1.75 -8.34 -27.61
N LEU A 95 1.61 -7.03 -27.83
CA LEU A 95 1.68 -6.42 -29.15
C LEU A 95 2.98 -6.77 -29.86
N LYS A 96 4.11 -6.56 -29.17
CA LYS A 96 5.43 -6.88 -29.73
C LYS A 96 5.55 -8.36 -30.11
N LYS A 97 5.05 -9.27 -29.27
CA LYS A 97 5.04 -10.70 -29.56
C LYS A 97 4.17 -11.00 -30.78
N ARG A 98 2.94 -10.49 -30.83
CA ARG A 98 2.00 -10.77 -31.92
C ARG A 98 2.48 -10.23 -33.26
N PHE A 99 3.05 -9.04 -33.29
CA PHE A 99 3.74 -8.53 -34.48
C PHE A 99 4.93 -9.41 -34.87
N HIS A 100 5.73 -9.86 -33.90
CA HIS A 100 6.87 -10.73 -34.19
C HIS A 100 6.45 -12.08 -34.78
N ASP A 101 5.36 -12.67 -34.29
CA ASP A 101 4.80 -13.95 -34.79
C ASP A 101 4.41 -13.89 -36.28
N VAL A 102 4.18 -12.68 -36.82
CA VAL A 102 3.82 -12.43 -38.23
C VAL A 102 4.95 -11.77 -39.03
N GLY A 103 6.16 -11.71 -38.47
CA GLY A 103 7.35 -11.18 -39.14
C GLY A 103 7.57 -9.66 -39.00
N ILE A 104 6.77 -8.95 -38.20
CA ILE A 104 6.89 -7.51 -37.97
C ILE A 104 7.69 -7.24 -36.69
N GLN A 105 8.81 -6.53 -36.82
CA GLN A 105 9.61 -6.11 -35.65
C GLN A 105 9.12 -4.77 -35.11
N TYR A 106 8.20 -4.80 -34.14
CA TYR A 106 7.73 -3.58 -33.47
C TYR A 106 8.62 -3.14 -32.31
N LYS A 107 8.99 -1.86 -32.31
CA LYS A 107 9.62 -1.16 -31.18
C LYS A 107 9.08 0.27 -31.13
N ALA A 108 8.38 0.61 -30.05
CA ALA A 108 7.91 1.97 -29.85
C ALA A 108 9.11 2.94 -29.78
N ILE A 109 9.02 4.06 -30.50
CA ILE A 109 10.07 5.09 -30.51
C ILE A 109 10.14 5.78 -29.14
N GLN A 110 8.96 6.10 -28.60
CA GLN A 110 8.75 6.61 -27.26
C GLN A 110 7.49 5.99 -26.72
N SER A 111 7.43 5.82 -25.41
CA SER A 111 6.28 5.22 -24.76
C SER A 111 6.01 5.85 -23.40
N LEU A 112 4.73 6.02 -23.07
CA LEU A 112 4.26 6.54 -21.79
C LEU A 112 3.27 5.55 -21.16
N ASP A 113 3.41 5.34 -19.86
CA ASP A 113 2.47 4.56 -19.07
C ASP A 113 1.65 5.50 -18.18
N THR A 114 0.34 5.58 -18.43
CA THR A 114 -0.55 6.42 -17.63
C THR A 114 -0.67 5.94 -16.19
N VAL A 115 -0.39 4.67 -15.87
CA VAL A 115 -0.34 4.17 -14.48
C VAL A 115 0.85 4.78 -13.75
N GLU A 116 2.04 4.76 -14.34
CA GLU A 116 3.23 5.34 -13.72
C GLU A 116 3.14 6.86 -13.63
N LEU A 117 2.63 7.53 -14.66
CA LEU A 117 2.37 8.96 -14.62
C LEU A 117 1.35 9.31 -13.52
N ALA A 118 0.23 8.59 -13.44
CA ALA A 118 -0.77 8.80 -12.39
C ALA A 118 -0.19 8.57 -11.00
N ARG A 119 0.67 7.55 -10.81
CA ARG A 119 1.35 7.32 -9.53
C ARG A 119 2.16 8.53 -9.09
N LEU A 120 2.88 9.17 -10.01
CA LEU A 120 3.72 10.33 -9.71
C LEU A 120 2.91 11.62 -9.50
N PHE A 121 1.93 11.88 -10.36
CA PHE A 121 1.24 13.17 -10.45
C PHE A 121 -0.16 13.21 -9.81
N LEU A 122 -0.73 12.06 -9.47
CA LEU A 122 -1.99 11.93 -8.72
C LEU A 122 -1.76 11.10 -7.44
N PRO A 123 -0.80 11.50 -6.58
CA PRO A 123 -0.29 10.66 -5.50
C PRO A 123 -1.32 10.34 -4.40
N SER A 124 -2.43 11.08 -4.33
CA SER A 124 -3.52 10.86 -3.38
C SER A 124 -4.64 9.92 -3.85
N GLN A 125 -4.52 9.34 -5.06
CA GLN A 125 -5.52 8.40 -5.56
C GLN A 125 -5.40 7.04 -4.86
N ASN A 126 -6.53 6.48 -4.39
CA ASN A 126 -6.54 5.22 -3.64
C ASN A 126 -6.20 4.00 -4.50
N SER A 127 -6.41 4.07 -5.81
CA SER A 127 -6.13 3.01 -6.78
C SER A 127 -5.70 3.64 -8.09
N PHE A 128 -4.94 2.89 -8.87
CA PHE A 128 -4.44 3.31 -10.19
C PHE A 128 -4.96 2.42 -11.32
N ARG A 129 -6.01 1.62 -11.06
CA ARG A 129 -6.74 0.93 -12.13
C ARG A 129 -7.56 1.96 -12.90
N LEU A 130 -7.70 1.77 -14.21
CA LEU A 130 -8.42 2.70 -15.07
C LEU A 130 -9.83 2.98 -14.55
N SER A 131 -10.57 1.93 -14.18
CA SER A 131 -11.93 2.07 -13.64
C SER A 131 -12.01 2.80 -12.29
N ASP A 132 -10.99 2.67 -11.44
CA ASP A 132 -11.00 3.37 -10.15
C ASP A 132 -10.63 4.85 -10.31
N LEU A 133 -9.63 5.14 -11.14
CA LEU A 133 -9.20 6.51 -11.44
C LEU A 133 -10.27 7.30 -12.17
N SER A 134 -10.90 6.69 -13.17
CA SER A 134 -11.95 7.34 -13.93
C SER A 134 -13.21 7.59 -13.11
N ASN A 135 -13.54 6.71 -12.16
CA ASN A 135 -14.61 6.97 -11.19
C ASN A 135 -14.22 8.06 -10.19
N SER A 136 -12.99 8.09 -9.69
CA SER A 136 -12.57 9.09 -8.69
C SER A 136 -12.35 10.50 -9.27
N LEU A 137 -12.10 10.58 -10.57
CA LEU A 137 -11.91 11.82 -11.33
C LEU A 137 -13.12 12.19 -12.20
N ASP A 138 -14.24 11.47 -12.06
CA ASP A 138 -15.49 11.69 -12.82
C ASP A 138 -15.30 11.70 -14.36
N LEU A 139 -14.44 10.82 -14.89
CA LEU A 139 -14.08 10.74 -16.32
C LEU A 139 -14.97 9.79 -17.14
N TYR A 140 -15.68 8.90 -16.46
CA TYR A 140 -16.42 7.80 -17.06
C TYR A 140 -17.80 8.22 -17.59
N THR A 141 -18.23 7.60 -18.70
CA THR A 141 -19.44 7.99 -19.46
C THR A 141 -20.57 6.96 -19.42
N GLY A 142 -20.45 5.87 -18.64
CA GLY A 142 -21.54 4.91 -18.44
C GLY A 142 -21.48 3.61 -19.26
N GLU A 143 -20.41 3.35 -20.03
CA GLU A 143 -20.24 2.14 -20.87
C GLU A 143 -19.28 1.12 -20.24
N ARG A 144 -19.63 -0.16 -20.20
CA ARG A 144 -18.87 -1.25 -19.54
C ARG A 144 -17.34 -1.21 -19.83
N TYR A 145 -16.51 -1.25 -18.77
CA TYR A 145 -15.06 -1.48 -18.87
C TYR A 145 -14.74 -2.87 -19.43
N HIS A 146 -13.49 -3.10 -19.89
CA HIS A 146 -13.06 -4.28 -20.64
C HIS A 146 -13.58 -4.29 -22.08
N ASN A 147 -13.64 -3.11 -22.66
CA ASN A 147 -13.86 -2.91 -24.08
C ASN A 147 -12.80 -1.90 -24.51
N ALA A 148 -11.87 -2.33 -25.36
CA ALA A 148 -10.70 -1.51 -25.69
C ALA A 148 -11.07 -0.12 -26.23
N ALA A 149 -12.17 0.02 -26.96
CA ALA A 149 -12.62 1.31 -27.46
C ALA A 149 -13.11 2.25 -26.36
N VAL A 150 -13.77 1.71 -25.33
CA VAL A 150 -14.19 2.46 -24.14
C VAL A 150 -12.96 2.83 -23.31
N ASP A 151 -12.07 1.87 -23.09
CA ASP A 151 -10.88 2.03 -22.26
C ASP A 151 -9.87 3.02 -22.89
N VAL A 152 -9.74 3.07 -24.23
CA VAL A 152 -9.00 4.13 -24.95
C VAL A 152 -9.61 5.51 -24.69
N LYS A 153 -10.93 5.67 -24.82
CA LYS A 153 -11.59 6.98 -24.58
C LYS A 153 -11.38 7.46 -23.14
N VAL A 154 -11.47 6.56 -22.17
CA VAL A 154 -11.24 6.88 -20.76
C VAL A 154 -9.75 7.20 -20.51
N THR A 155 -8.84 6.45 -21.13
CA THR A 155 -7.40 6.68 -21.04
C THR A 155 -6.98 8.01 -21.66
N VAL A 156 -7.59 8.43 -22.78
CA VAL A 156 -7.41 9.77 -23.36
C VAL A 156 -7.76 10.86 -22.35
N LYS A 157 -8.92 10.78 -21.70
CA LYS A 157 -9.32 11.75 -20.67
C LYS A 157 -8.37 11.75 -19.49
N LEU A 158 -7.99 10.58 -18.99
CA LEU A 158 -7.03 10.44 -17.89
C LEU A 158 -5.67 11.06 -18.24
N PHE A 159 -5.17 10.81 -19.46
CA PHE A 159 -3.91 11.34 -19.95
C PHE A 159 -3.92 12.87 -20.01
N ILE A 160 -5.03 13.47 -20.47
CA ILE A 160 -5.24 14.93 -20.47
C ILE A 160 -5.28 15.48 -19.04
N GLU A 161 -5.97 14.82 -18.11
CA GLU A 161 -6.02 15.28 -16.71
C GLU A 161 -4.64 15.22 -16.03
N ILE A 162 -3.84 14.19 -16.30
CA ILE A 162 -2.45 14.11 -15.85
C ILE A 162 -1.63 15.26 -16.45
N ALA A 163 -1.78 15.54 -17.75
CA ALA A 163 -1.07 16.62 -18.42
C ALA A 163 -1.39 17.99 -17.80
N LYS A 164 -2.68 18.26 -17.56
CA LYS A 164 -3.14 19.44 -16.82
C LYS A 164 -2.53 19.49 -15.43
N LYS A 165 -2.55 18.38 -14.70
CA LYS A 165 -1.98 18.30 -13.35
C LYS A 165 -0.52 18.70 -13.30
N ILE A 166 0.29 18.22 -14.26
CA ILE A 166 1.70 18.61 -14.41
C ILE A 166 1.82 20.11 -14.69
N SER A 167 0.97 20.65 -15.58
CA SER A 167 1.01 22.07 -15.93
C SER A 167 0.78 22.99 -14.74
N PHE A 168 -0.05 22.58 -13.77
CA PHE A 168 -0.40 23.34 -12.56
C PHE A 168 0.60 23.19 -11.40
N ILE A 169 1.70 22.43 -11.55
CA ILE A 169 2.71 22.35 -10.50
C ILE A 169 3.43 23.70 -10.36
N SER A 170 3.65 24.17 -9.12
CA SER A 170 4.36 25.43 -8.91
C SER A 170 5.78 25.39 -9.51
N ASN A 171 6.28 26.52 -10.00
CA ASN A 171 7.59 26.58 -10.67
C ASN A 171 8.73 26.06 -9.78
N ASN A 172 8.71 26.38 -8.49
CA ASN A 172 9.73 25.95 -7.53
C ASN A 172 9.74 24.42 -7.39
N ASN A 173 8.56 23.80 -7.26
CA ASN A 173 8.43 22.35 -7.12
C ASN A 173 8.72 21.64 -8.43
N TYR A 174 8.23 22.16 -9.56
CA TYR A 174 8.47 21.58 -10.87
C TYR A 174 9.97 21.50 -11.18
N LYS A 175 10.75 22.54 -10.87
CA LYS A 175 12.21 22.51 -11.06
C LYS A 175 12.87 21.33 -10.33
N LYS A 176 12.40 20.99 -9.13
CA LYS A 176 12.89 19.82 -8.39
C LYS A 176 12.45 18.50 -9.02
N ILE A 177 11.23 18.46 -9.53
CA ILE A 177 10.67 17.27 -10.21
C ILE A 177 11.39 17.03 -11.54
N GLU A 178 11.69 18.08 -12.28
CA GLU A 178 12.38 18.04 -13.57
C GLU A 178 13.74 17.33 -13.46
N ASP A 179 14.57 17.77 -12.50
CA ASP A 179 15.88 17.17 -12.19
C ASP A 179 15.78 15.66 -11.82
N LEU A 180 14.66 15.23 -11.24
CA LEU A 180 14.43 13.85 -10.84
C LEU A 180 13.89 13.00 -12.01
N LEU A 181 12.96 13.54 -12.80
CA LEU A 181 12.39 12.84 -13.95
C LEU A 181 13.45 12.52 -15.00
N GLU A 182 14.37 13.45 -15.27
CA GLU A 182 15.45 13.23 -16.24
C GLU A 182 16.30 11.99 -15.88
N LYS A 183 16.45 11.70 -14.59
CA LYS A 183 17.18 10.53 -14.08
C LYS A 183 16.37 9.24 -14.14
N ILE A 184 15.06 9.32 -13.94
CA ILE A 184 14.18 8.16 -13.81
C ILE A 184 13.72 7.65 -15.17
N ASP A 185 13.17 8.54 -16.01
CA ASP A 185 12.55 8.18 -17.27
C ASP A 185 12.53 9.38 -18.23
N ILE A 186 13.32 9.28 -19.30
CA ILE A 186 13.45 10.34 -20.31
C ILE A 186 12.13 10.64 -21.03
N ASN A 187 11.26 9.64 -21.24
CA ASN A 187 9.97 9.85 -21.91
C ASN A 187 9.03 10.64 -21.00
N MET A 188 8.98 10.31 -19.71
CA MET A 188 8.18 11.06 -18.73
C MET A 188 8.71 12.48 -18.55
N TYR A 189 10.04 12.66 -18.50
CA TYR A 189 10.67 13.99 -18.48
C TYR A 189 10.23 14.82 -19.70
N MET A 190 10.40 14.29 -20.91
CA MET A 190 10.02 14.98 -22.14
C MET A 190 8.52 15.32 -22.18
N PHE A 191 7.67 14.40 -21.75
CA PHE A 191 6.23 14.65 -21.64
C PHE A 191 5.90 15.73 -20.61
N SER A 192 6.56 15.71 -19.44
CA SER A 192 6.33 16.72 -18.40
C SER A 192 6.71 18.12 -18.87
N LYS A 193 7.84 18.24 -19.58
CA LYS A 193 8.28 19.49 -20.20
C LYS A 193 7.31 19.96 -21.27
N PHE A 194 6.85 19.05 -22.13
CA PHE A 194 5.82 19.34 -23.11
C PHE A 194 4.55 19.92 -22.47
N CYS A 195 4.06 19.31 -21.37
CA CYS A 195 2.89 19.80 -20.65
C CYS A 195 3.08 21.22 -20.12
N ARG A 196 4.27 21.54 -19.62
CA ARG A 196 4.61 22.86 -19.06
C ARG A 196 4.72 23.95 -20.11
N GLU A 197 5.17 23.62 -21.30
CA GLU A 197 5.36 24.58 -22.39
C GLU A 197 4.06 24.84 -23.18
N ASN A 198 3.18 23.84 -23.30
CA ASN A 198 2.06 23.89 -24.25
C ASN A 198 0.68 24.04 -23.61
N ILE A 199 0.53 23.82 -22.30
CA ILE A 199 -0.75 24.00 -21.60
C ILE A 199 -0.74 25.36 -20.89
N THR A 200 -1.63 26.27 -21.32
CA THR A 200 -1.68 27.63 -20.80
C THR A 200 -2.29 27.70 -19.39
N ASN A 201 -1.56 28.36 -18.48
CA ASN A 201 -1.97 28.56 -17.10
C ASN A 201 -3.11 29.59 -16.96
N THR A 202 -4.25 29.17 -16.43
CA THR A 202 -5.22 30.11 -15.84
C THR A 202 -4.81 30.39 -14.39
N LYS A 203 -4.03 31.48 -14.22
CA LYS A 203 -3.57 32.11 -12.96
C LYS A 203 -3.88 31.33 -11.66
N ASP A 204 -2.83 30.73 -11.08
CA ASP A 204 -2.83 30.34 -9.68
C ASP A 204 -2.98 31.57 -8.78
N LYS A 205 -3.82 31.44 -7.75
CA LYS A 205 -3.87 32.38 -6.64
C LYS A 205 -2.59 32.21 -5.81
N PHE A 206 -1.56 33.01 -6.13
CA PHE A 206 -0.25 33.04 -5.47
C PHE A 206 -0.27 33.18 -3.92
N ASN A 207 -1.41 33.41 -3.28
CA ASN A 207 -1.50 33.66 -1.83
C ASN A 207 -1.64 32.39 -0.95
N ASP A 208 -1.82 31.22 -1.54
CA ASP A 208 -2.17 29.99 -0.80
C ASP A 208 -0.99 29.08 -0.44
N PHE A 209 0.25 29.46 -0.78
CA PHE A 209 1.45 28.66 -0.48
C PHE A 209 2.36 29.28 0.60
N LEU A 210 3.08 28.42 1.32
CA LEU A 210 4.25 28.73 2.15
C LEU A 210 5.50 28.33 1.36
N TYR A 211 6.50 29.19 1.35
CA TYR A 211 7.79 28.90 0.74
C TYR A 211 8.81 28.46 1.80
N PHE A 212 9.49 27.35 1.58
CA PHE A 212 10.57 26.87 2.43
C PHE A 212 11.62 26.10 1.60
N GLU A 213 12.90 26.47 1.72
CA GLU A 213 14.04 25.80 1.05
C GLU A 213 13.87 25.55 -0.46
N GLY A 214 13.25 26.49 -1.19
CA GLY A 214 13.05 26.34 -2.63
C GLY A 214 11.86 25.47 -3.00
N VAL A 215 10.92 25.27 -2.08
CA VAL A 215 9.72 24.44 -2.26
C VAL A 215 8.49 25.18 -1.74
N ASP A 216 7.41 25.11 -2.50
CA ASP A 216 6.11 25.62 -2.14
C ASP A 216 5.26 24.52 -1.46
N TYR A 217 4.59 24.91 -0.39
CA TYR A 217 3.74 24.05 0.46
C TYR A 217 2.36 24.67 0.59
N ARG A 218 1.30 23.89 0.38
CA ARG A 218 -0.07 24.39 0.53
C ARG A 218 -0.36 24.78 1.97
N LYS A 219 -0.88 25.99 2.18
CA LYS A 219 -1.46 26.40 3.47
C LYS A 219 -2.73 25.63 3.75
N VAL A 220 -2.89 25.16 4.98
CA VAL A 220 -4.10 24.47 5.43
C VAL A 220 -4.90 25.36 6.38
N LYS A 221 -6.22 25.24 6.33
CA LYS A 221 -7.14 25.84 7.29
C LYS A 221 -8.17 24.79 7.68
N PHE A 222 -8.25 24.51 8.97
CA PHE A 222 -9.20 23.54 9.50
C PHE A 222 -10.45 24.25 9.99
N LYS A 223 -11.62 23.80 9.55
CA LYS A 223 -12.89 24.32 10.05
C LYS A 223 -13.05 23.87 11.50
N THR A 224 -13.13 24.84 12.41
CA THR A 224 -13.38 24.62 13.83
C THR A 224 -14.69 25.27 14.21
N ARG A 225 -15.53 24.58 14.98
CA ARG A 225 -16.63 25.22 15.70
C ARG A 225 -16.16 25.37 17.15
N PRO A 226 -15.82 26.58 17.60
CA PRO A 226 -15.47 26.79 18.99
C PRO A 226 -16.66 26.36 19.84
N THR A 227 -16.44 25.40 20.74
CA THR A 227 -17.47 24.98 21.70
C THR A 227 -17.17 25.57 23.07
N ASN A 228 -18.22 26.05 23.74
CA ASN A 228 -18.19 26.39 25.17
C ASN A 228 -18.49 25.17 26.05
N ASP A 229 -18.66 23.98 25.46
CA ASP A 229 -18.87 22.75 26.22
C ASP A 229 -17.66 22.47 27.11
N LYS A 230 -17.96 22.23 28.40
CA LYS A 230 -16.95 21.81 29.38
C LYS A 230 -16.51 20.37 29.18
N GLU A 231 -17.30 19.55 28.49
CA GLU A 231 -16.97 18.16 28.19
C GLU A 231 -16.36 18.03 26.79
N LYS A 232 -15.09 17.61 26.76
CA LYS A 232 -14.35 17.30 25.53
C LYS A 232 -13.95 15.84 25.51
N PHE A 233 -13.94 15.25 24.32
CA PHE A 233 -13.73 13.82 24.13
C PHE A 233 -12.57 13.54 23.18
N ILE A 234 -11.80 12.50 23.47
CA ILE A 234 -10.87 11.89 22.52
C ILE A 234 -11.37 10.50 22.22
N LEU A 235 -11.78 10.25 20.98
CA LEU A 235 -12.31 8.98 20.51
C LEU A 235 -11.23 8.24 19.72
N PHE A 236 -10.91 7.04 20.20
CA PHE A 236 -9.95 6.14 19.57
C PHE A 236 -10.66 5.18 18.62
N SER A 237 -10.18 5.12 17.37
CA SER A 237 -10.71 4.29 16.30
C SER A 237 -9.74 3.16 15.93
N SER A 238 -10.26 1.95 15.74
CA SER A 238 -9.52 0.82 15.15
C SER A 238 -9.68 0.72 13.63
N ILE A 239 -10.43 1.63 13.01
CA ILE A 239 -10.57 1.77 11.56
C ILE A 239 -10.17 3.19 11.12
N ASP A 240 -10.27 3.48 9.83
CA ASP A 240 -10.04 4.82 9.28
C ASP A 240 -10.88 5.87 10.01
N GLU A 241 -10.24 6.97 10.40
CA GLU A 241 -10.87 7.97 11.26
C GLU A 241 -12.05 8.69 10.59
N GLU A 242 -12.01 8.89 9.26
CA GLU A 242 -13.15 9.47 8.54
C GLU A 242 -14.32 8.50 8.45
N GLU A 243 -14.02 7.21 8.34
CA GLU A 243 -15.04 6.17 8.36
C GLU A 243 -15.68 6.00 9.73
N TYR A 244 -14.87 6.04 10.79
CA TYR A 244 -15.35 6.06 12.17
C TYR A 244 -16.34 7.21 12.40
N VAL A 245 -15.98 8.41 11.97
CA VAL A 245 -16.85 9.59 12.04
C VAL A 245 -18.18 9.36 11.33
N ARG A 246 -18.14 8.87 10.09
CA ARG A 246 -19.36 8.60 9.30
C ARG A 246 -20.23 7.54 9.97
N LYS A 247 -19.64 6.45 10.45
CA LYS A 247 -20.36 5.33 11.07
C LYS A 247 -21.08 5.76 12.34
N PHE A 248 -20.46 6.62 13.14
CA PHE A 248 -21.01 7.10 14.41
C PHE A 248 -21.72 8.45 14.30
N ASN A 249 -21.88 8.99 13.08
CA ASN A 249 -22.47 10.31 12.82
C ASN A 249 -21.90 11.40 13.73
N ILE A 250 -20.58 11.40 13.91
CA ILE A 250 -19.91 12.34 14.80
C ILE A 250 -19.88 13.72 14.15
N SER A 251 -20.36 14.72 14.88
CA SER A 251 -20.33 16.13 14.48
C SER A 251 -19.36 16.91 15.36
N ASP A 252 -18.93 18.08 14.88
CA ASP A 252 -17.93 18.93 15.54
C ASP A 252 -16.71 18.13 16.00
N PHE A 253 -15.95 17.66 15.01
CA PHE A 253 -14.79 16.83 15.23
C PHE A 253 -13.56 17.33 14.48
N VAL A 254 -12.40 16.90 14.96
CA VAL A 254 -11.12 17.05 14.28
C VAL A 254 -10.33 15.76 14.40
N ILE A 255 -9.81 15.28 13.27
CA ILE A 255 -8.89 14.15 13.24
C ILE A 255 -7.49 14.65 13.53
N ILE A 256 -6.83 14.07 14.55
CA ILE A 256 -5.44 14.33 14.90
C ILE A 256 -4.69 13.02 15.12
N LYS A 257 -3.42 12.98 14.70
CA LYS A 257 -2.49 11.87 14.91
C LYS A 257 -1.21 12.35 15.59
N LYS A 258 -0.30 11.43 15.89
CA LYS A 258 1.06 11.77 16.38
C LYS A 258 1.81 12.62 15.35
N LYS A 259 2.76 13.42 15.83
CA LYS A 259 3.56 14.34 15.00
C LYS A 259 4.23 13.67 13.79
N SER A 260 4.72 12.45 13.93
CA SER A 260 5.36 11.70 12.84
C SER A 260 4.43 11.28 11.70
N SER A 261 3.11 11.47 11.85
CA SER A 261 2.14 11.27 10.77
C SER A 261 2.06 12.46 9.81
N TYR A 262 2.59 13.64 10.19
CA TYR A 262 2.46 14.85 9.41
C TYR A 262 3.77 15.26 8.76
N VAL A 263 3.69 15.77 7.54
CA VAL A 263 4.84 16.29 6.80
C VAL A 263 5.38 17.58 7.47
N PRO A 264 6.68 17.68 7.79
CA PRO A 264 7.32 18.92 8.19
C PRO A 264 7.80 19.69 6.96
N LEU A 265 8.00 21.01 7.08
CA LEU A 265 8.46 21.83 5.94
C LEU A 265 9.89 21.47 5.50
N ASN A 266 10.72 20.91 6.38
CA ASN A 266 12.07 20.44 6.04
C ASN A 266 12.11 18.96 5.63
N ILE A 267 10.99 18.39 5.18
CA ILE A 267 10.87 16.94 4.86
C ILE A 267 11.98 16.45 3.92
N PHE A 268 12.31 17.22 2.89
CA PHE A 268 13.27 16.82 1.87
C PHE A 268 14.71 16.72 2.40
N SER A 269 15.04 17.47 3.45
CA SER A 269 16.36 17.40 4.10
C SER A 269 16.54 16.15 4.97
N LEU A 270 15.45 15.42 5.26
CA LEU A 270 15.45 14.24 6.12
C LEU A 270 15.78 12.95 5.37
N PHE A 271 15.61 12.94 4.05
CA PHE A 271 15.91 11.77 3.23
C PHE A 271 17.43 11.59 3.04
N PRO A 272 17.90 10.33 2.91
CA PRO A 272 19.30 10.06 2.64
C PRO A 272 19.70 10.59 1.26
N LYS A 273 20.89 11.16 1.16
CA LYS A 273 21.50 11.54 -0.13
C LYS A 273 22.12 10.31 -0.78
N LYS A 274 21.30 9.50 -1.44
CA LYS A 274 21.74 8.34 -2.22
C LYS A 274 20.96 8.26 -3.53
N GLU A 275 21.58 7.73 -4.57
CA GLU A 275 20.90 7.45 -5.82
C GLU A 275 20.05 6.19 -5.66
N ASP A 276 18.73 6.37 -5.69
CA ASP A 276 17.77 5.28 -5.69
C ASP A 276 16.51 5.72 -6.45
N PRO A 277 16.19 5.12 -7.61
CA PRO A 277 15.02 5.49 -8.39
C PRO A 277 13.69 5.43 -7.61
N ASN A 278 13.56 4.55 -6.61
CA ASN A 278 12.36 4.48 -5.78
C ASN A 278 12.24 5.67 -4.83
N LEU A 279 13.38 6.17 -4.33
CA LEU A 279 13.42 7.39 -3.55
C LEU A 279 13.09 8.58 -4.46
N ASP A 280 13.66 8.66 -5.65
CA ASP A 280 13.38 9.76 -6.59
C ASP A 280 11.90 9.82 -6.97
N LYS A 281 11.26 8.66 -7.23
CA LYS A 281 9.80 8.57 -7.46
C LYS A 281 9.00 9.06 -6.24
N LEU A 282 9.38 8.67 -5.02
CA LEU A 282 8.74 9.18 -3.80
C LEU A 282 8.91 10.70 -3.66
N LEU A 283 10.09 11.25 -3.94
CA LEU A 283 10.35 12.68 -3.86
C LEU A 283 9.47 13.45 -4.85
N ILE A 284 9.32 12.97 -6.09
CA ILE A 284 8.39 13.54 -7.07
C ILE A 284 6.96 13.55 -6.51
N LYS A 285 6.46 12.41 -6.02
CA LYS A 285 5.13 12.32 -5.40
C LYS A 285 4.95 13.33 -4.28
N LEU A 286 5.97 13.50 -3.42
CA LEU A 286 5.92 14.47 -2.33
C LEU A 286 5.87 15.91 -2.84
N TYR A 287 6.69 16.28 -3.82
CA TYR A 287 6.66 17.63 -4.41
C TYR A 287 5.31 17.98 -5.04
N VAL A 288 4.61 16.99 -5.61
CA VAL A 288 3.25 17.16 -6.12
C VAL A 288 2.25 17.26 -4.96
N TRP A 289 2.26 16.28 -4.05
CA TRP A 289 1.28 16.15 -2.99
C TRP A 289 1.26 17.34 -2.02
N ILE A 290 2.42 17.89 -1.65
CA ILE A 290 2.47 19.04 -0.71
C ILE A 290 1.78 20.31 -1.27
N LEU A 291 1.58 20.40 -2.59
CA LEU A 291 0.84 21.50 -3.22
C LEU A 291 -0.68 21.32 -3.12
N GLU A 292 -1.16 20.12 -2.82
CA GLU A 292 -2.60 19.78 -2.82
C GLU A 292 -3.10 19.19 -1.50
N THR A 293 -2.20 18.82 -0.59
CA THR A 293 -2.54 18.17 0.68
C THR A 293 -3.61 18.94 1.46
N LYS A 294 -4.57 18.21 2.04
CA LYS A 294 -5.67 18.80 2.81
C LYS A 294 -5.32 18.93 4.29
N THR A 295 -4.45 18.05 4.78
CA THR A 295 -4.14 17.93 6.21
C THR A 295 -2.65 17.87 6.51
N GLY A 296 -1.80 17.60 5.51
CA GLY A 296 -0.38 17.29 5.67
C GLY A 296 -0.10 15.90 6.23
N ASP A 297 -1.11 15.04 6.37
CA ASP A 297 -0.98 13.67 6.86
C ASP A 297 -0.47 12.74 5.76
N PHE A 298 0.62 12.00 5.99
CA PHE A 298 1.16 11.04 5.02
C PHE A 298 0.17 9.96 4.60
N SER A 299 -0.90 9.70 5.36
CA SER A 299 -1.95 8.75 4.94
C SER A 299 -2.75 9.22 3.73
N GLU A 300 -2.64 10.50 3.34
CA GLU A 300 -3.18 11.00 2.08
C GLU A 300 -2.44 10.48 0.84
N LEU A 301 -1.23 9.90 1.01
CA LEU A 301 -0.43 9.36 -0.09
C LEU A 301 -0.71 7.88 -0.30
N ASN A 302 -0.86 7.48 -1.56
CA ASN A 302 -0.81 6.09 -1.96
C ASN A 302 0.63 5.68 -2.24
N LEU A 303 1.26 5.13 -1.20
CA LEU A 303 2.65 4.69 -1.20
C LEU A 303 2.78 3.20 -1.47
N LEU A 304 3.72 2.84 -2.35
CA LEU A 304 4.21 1.49 -2.53
C LEU A 304 5.03 1.06 -1.31
N TYR A 305 5.26 -0.24 -1.17
CA TYR A 305 5.96 -0.81 -0.02
C TYR A 305 7.34 -0.15 0.24
N LEU A 306 8.18 -0.02 -0.78
CA LEU A 306 9.50 0.61 -0.64
C LEU A 306 9.42 2.09 -0.27
N GLU A 307 8.43 2.80 -0.80
CA GLU A 307 8.19 4.21 -0.49
C GLU A 307 7.74 4.38 0.97
N LYS A 308 6.87 3.49 1.48
CA LYS A 308 6.52 3.44 2.91
C LYS A 308 7.75 3.25 3.78
N MET A 309 8.68 2.37 3.40
CA MET A 309 9.93 2.17 4.15
C MET A 309 10.78 3.44 4.25
N TYR A 310 10.80 4.26 3.20
CA TYR A 310 11.49 5.56 3.24
C TYR A 310 10.84 6.52 4.23
N ILE A 311 9.51 6.63 4.21
CA ILE A 311 8.76 7.45 5.19
C ILE A 311 9.00 6.95 6.61
N GLU A 312 8.91 5.64 6.85
CA GLU A 312 9.23 5.04 8.16
C GLU A 312 10.66 5.36 8.61
N GLY A 313 11.62 5.31 7.68
CA GLY A 313 13.03 5.60 7.96
C GLY A 313 13.28 7.03 8.46
N ILE A 314 12.45 7.98 8.06
CA ILE A 314 12.58 9.40 8.45
C ILE A 314 11.64 9.82 9.58
N LYS A 315 10.69 8.97 10.01
CA LYS A 315 9.70 9.33 11.06
C LYS A 315 10.33 9.88 12.34
N LYS A 316 11.51 9.40 12.75
CA LYS A 316 12.23 9.95 13.90
C LYS A 316 12.63 11.41 13.68
N GLY A 317 13.14 11.74 12.50
CA GLY A 317 13.48 13.11 12.09
C GLY A 317 12.24 14.00 12.04
N VAL A 318 11.12 13.47 11.55
CA VAL A 318 9.82 14.17 11.55
C VAL A 318 9.37 14.49 12.97
N SER A 319 9.41 13.52 13.90
CA SER A 319 9.00 13.72 15.30
C SER A 319 9.75 14.86 15.99
N ILE A 320 11.05 15.01 15.73
CA ILE A 320 11.88 16.04 16.38
C ILE A 320 11.98 17.35 15.59
N SER A 321 11.45 17.41 14.36
CA SER A 321 11.52 18.61 13.53
C SER A 321 10.80 19.79 14.20
N SER A 322 11.41 20.97 14.19
CA SER A 322 10.78 22.21 14.64
C SER A 322 9.91 22.87 13.56
N LYS A 323 9.88 22.31 12.34
CA LYS A 323 9.16 22.87 11.18
C LYS A 323 7.83 22.16 10.94
N SER A 324 7.07 21.91 12.00
CA SER A 324 5.89 21.04 12.02
C SER A 324 4.57 21.76 11.70
N TYR A 325 4.57 22.67 10.73
CA TYR A 325 3.43 23.53 10.39
C TYR A 325 2.06 22.81 10.37
N TYR A 326 1.93 21.73 9.61
CA TYR A 326 0.66 21.00 9.46
C TYR A 326 0.16 20.39 10.77
N PHE A 327 1.07 19.80 11.55
CA PHE A 327 0.77 19.26 12.88
C PHE A 327 0.39 20.36 13.86
N ASP A 328 1.06 21.51 13.82
CA ASP A 328 0.79 22.64 14.70
C ASP A 328 -0.58 23.26 14.42
N GLU A 329 -0.94 23.42 13.14
CA GLU A 329 -2.28 23.89 12.75
C GLU A 329 -3.38 22.88 13.13
N LYS A 330 -3.13 21.58 13.00
CA LYS A 330 -4.05 20.54 13.48
C LYS A 330 -4.22 20.58 15.00
N ASN A 331 -3.15 20.80 15.76
CA ASN A 331 -3.23 20.93 17.22
C ASN A 331 -4.03 22.15 17.66
N LYS A 332 -3.83 23.30 17.01
CA LYS A 332 -4.65 24.50 17.26
C LYS A 332 -6.13 24.20 17.02
N ALA A 333 -6.46 23.51 15.93
CA ALA A 333 -7.82 23.09 15.65
C ALA A 333 -8.38 22.14 16.73
N ALA A 334 -7.58 21.16 17.15
CA ALA A 334 -7.93 20.19 18.20
C ALA A 334 -8.29 20.84 19.54
N GLN A 335 -7.60 21.90 19.93
CA GLN A 335 -7.89 22.62 21.18
C GLN A 335 -9.29 23.24 21.21
N SER A 336 -9.76 23.70 20.05
CA SER A 336 -11.04 24.42 19.92
C SER A 336 -12.26 23.52 19.74
N CYS A 337 -12.05 22.23 19.47
CA CYS A 337 -13.10 21.30 19.07
C CYS A 337 -13.60 20.45 20.25
N LYS A 338 -14.87 20.01 20.20
CA LYS A 338 -15.44 19.12 21.21
C LYS A 338 -14.88 17.70 21.12
N ASN A 339 -14.85 17.15 19.91
CA ASN A 339 -14.49 15.77 19.65
C ASN A 339 -13.17 15.69 18.90
N ILE A 340 -12.21 14.98 19.46
CA ILE A 340 -10.96 14.65 18.79
C ILE A 340 -11.05 13.18 18.37
N ILE A 341 -10.83 12.90 17.10
CA ILE A 341 -10.79 11.54 16.57
C ILE A 341 -9.33 11.18 16.28
N THR A 342 -8.93 9.98 16.66
CA THR A 342 -7.55 9.51 16.52
C THR A 342 -7.51 7.99 16.36
N ASN A 343 -6.39 7.48 15.86
CA ASN A 343 -6.00 6.08 15.99
C ASN A 343 -5.27 5.81 17.31
N TYR A 344 -5.10 4.52 17.61
CA TYR A 344 -4.37 4.05 18.78
C TYR A 344 -2.85 4.34 18.69
N GLU A 345 -2.27 4.44 17.50
CA GLU A 345 -0.84 4.79 17.35
C GLU A 345 -0.46 6.16 17.96
N SER A 346 -1.44 7.02 18.16
CA SER A 346 -1.26 8.38 18.68
C SER A 346 -1.54 8.50 20.18
N ILE A 347 -1.85 7.38 20.86
CA ILE A 347 -2.24 7.36 22.26
C ILE A 347 -1.17 7.93 23.19
N GLU A 348 0.11 7.62 22.94
CA GLU A 348 1.23 8.12 23.74
C GLU A 348 1.30 9.65 23.69
N TYR A 349 1.23 10.20 22.48
CA TYR A 349 1.21 11.64 22.25
C TYR A 349 0.07 12.34 23.01
N LEU A 350 -1.15 11.78 22.94
CA LEU A 350 -2.33 12.37 23.57
C LEU A 350 -2.32 12.23 25.09
N ILE A 351 -1.70 11.18 25.61
CA ILE A 351 -1.49 11.00 27.05
C ILE A 351 -0.46 12.00 27.58
N GLU A 352 0.68 12.15 26.89
CA GLU A 352 1.78 13.00 27.34
C GLU A 352 1.49 14.51 27.16
N SER A 353 0.56 14.86 26.27
CA SER A 353 0.20 16.25 26.01
C SER A 353 -0.64 16.86 27.14
N ASP A 354 -0.11 17.90 27.78
CA ASP A 354 -0.81 18.69 28.80
C ASP A 354 -2.08 19.38 28.24
N ILE A 355 -2.08 19.68 26.94
CA ILE A 355 -3.18 20.34 26.23
C ILE A 355 -4.47 19.51 26.34
N PHE A 356 -4.35 18.17 26.34
CA PHE A 356 -5.50 17.26 26.31
C PHE A 356 -5.84 16.68 27.68
N ARG A 357 -5.21 17.14 28.76
CA ARG A 357 -5.34 16.55 30.11
C ARG A 357 -6.78 16.47 30.64
N ASN A 358 -7.64 17.41 30.26
CA ASN A 358 -9.04 17.48 30.72
C ASN A 358 -10.04 16.72 29.82
N HIS A 359 -9.58 16.07 28.74
CA HIS A 359 -10.47 15.34 27.85
C HIS A 359 -10.82 13.96 28.43
N THR A 360 -12.04 13.50 28.14
CA THR A 360 -12.45 12.14 28.44
C THR A 360 -12.05 11.22 27.29
N PHE A 361 -11.30 10.15 27.59
CA PHE A 361 -10.92 9.17 26.58
C PHE A 361 -12.06 8.18 26.33
N ILE A 362 -12.43 8.00 25.06
CA ILE A 362 -13.46 7.08 24.62
C ILE A 362 -12.78 5.99 23.80
N PHE A 363 -12.87 4.76 24.28
CA PHE A 363 -12.35 3.58 23.60
C PHE A 363 -13.50 2.69 23.15
N GLU A 364 -13.31 1.97 22.06
CA GLU A 364 -14.35 1.11 21.50
C GLU A 364 -14.63 -0.09 22.43
N HIS A 365 -13.57 -0.74 22.91
CA HIS A 365 -13.65 -1.90 23.80
C HIS A 365 -12.34 -2.08 24.58
N LYS A 366 -12.42 -2.59 25.82
CA LYS A 366 -11.23 -2.77 26.68
C LYS A 366 -10.19 -3.71 26.08
N LYS A 367 -10.64 -4.76 25.39
CA LYS A 367 -9.74 -5.76 24.80
C LYS A 367 -9.09 -5.25 23.50
N ILE A 368 -9.81 -4.44 22.71
CA ILE A 368 -9.23 -3.73 21.55
C ILE A 368 -8.11 -2.80 22.03
N LEU A 369 -8.35 -1.98 23.06
CA LEU A 369 -7.32 -1.12 23.63
C LEU A 369 -6.07 -1.91 24.04
N GLY A 370 -6.24 -3.03 24.76
CA GLY A 370 -5.11 -3.88 25.14
C GLY A 370 -4.32 -4.38 23.94
N ARG A 371 -5.01 -4.88 22.90
CA ARG A 371 -4.38 -5.40 21.68
C ARG A 371 -3.66 -4.33 20.88
N GLU A 372 -4.27 -3.18 20.71
CA GLU A 372 -3.67 -2.07 19.97
C GLU A 372 -2.42 -1.58 20.70
N LEU A 373 -2.47 -1.46 22.03
CA LEU A 373 -1.29 -1.16 22.84
C LEU A 373 -0.20 -2.22 22.71
N ASP A 374 -0.57 -3.51 22.74
CA ASP A 374 0.38 -4.60 22.54
C ASP A 374 1.00 -4.52 21.15
N SER A 375 0.20 -4.35 20.09
CA SER A 375 0.66 -4.26 18.70
C SER A 375 1.61 -3.08 18.49
N ILE A 376 1.27 -1.88 18.97
CA ILE A 376 2.12 -0.68 18.86
C ILE A 376 3.42 -0.83 19.65
N ASN A 377 3.38 -1.54 20.78
CA ASN A 377 4.55 -1.79 21.62
C ASN A 377 5.23 -3.13 21.32
N THR A 378 4.83 -3.76 20.21
CA THR A 378 5.46 -4.93 19.65
C THR A 378 6.51 -4.50 18.63
N LYS A 379 7.70 -5.11 18.70
CA LYS A 379 8.74 -4.95 17.68
C LYS A 379 8.99 -6.27 16.99
N ASP A 380 8.85 -6.22 15.68
CA ASP A 380 9.13 -7.34 14.79
C ASP A 380 10.52 -7.18 14.18
N TYR A 381 11.27 -8.28 14.15
CA TYR A 381 12.60 -8.36 13.58
C TYR A 381 12.58 -9.38 12.45
N TYR A 382 12.59 -8.89 11.21
CA TYR A 382 12.50 -9.72 10.01
C TYR A 382 13.88 -10.06 9.47
N TYR A 383 14.15 -11.35 9.37
CA TYR A 383 15.40 -11.88 8.86
C TYR A 383 15.56 -11.77 7.33
N LYS A 384 14.46 -11.65 6.58
CA LYS A 384 14.46 -11.60 5.10
C LYS A 384 15.42 -10.56 4.50
N ASN A 385 15.46 -9.35 5.05
CA ASN A 385 16.34 -8.29 4.55
C ASN A 385 17.83 -8.59 4.78
N VAL A 386 18.16 -9.35 5.83
CA VAL A 386 19.51 -9.84 6.12
C VAL A 386 19.93 -10.86 5.07
N ILE A 387 19.03 -11.79 4.72
CA ILE A 387 19.27 -12.80 3.67
C ILE A 387 19.49 -12.18 2.30
N ILE A 388 18.66 -11.20 1.91
CA ILE A 388 18.82 -10.52 0.62
C ILE A 388 20.18 -9.84 0.56
N GLU A 389 20.58 -9.11 1.60
CA GLU A 389 21.89 -8.45 1.66
C GLU A 389 23.05 -9.45 1.57
N LEU A 390 22.99 -10.55 2.34
CA LEU A 390 24.02 -11.59 2.31
C LEU A 390 24.09 -12.29 0.95
N ASN A 391 22.95 -12.56 0.31
CA ASN A 391 22.91 -13.16 -1.03
C ASN A 391 23.51 -12.22 -2.09
N VAL A 392 23.27 -10.91 -1.98
CA VAL A 392 23.91 -9.90 -2.85
C VAL A 392 25.42 -9.83 -2.59
N ALA A 393 25.87 -9.91 -1.34
CA ALA A 393 27.29 -9.92 -1.02
C ALA A 393 28.01 -11.18 -1.56
N VAL A 394 27.38 -12.35 -1.41
CA VAL A 394 27.89 -13.62 -1.96
C VAL A 394 27.94 -13.59 -3.49
N SER A 395 26.91 -13.05 -4.15
CA SER A 395 26.88 -12.99 -5.62
C SER A 395 27.92 -12.03 -6.21
N LYS A 396 28.23 -10.92 -5.51
CA LYS A 396 29.29 -9.98 -5.90
C LYS A 396 30.70 -10.56 -5.76
N ASN A 397 30.93 -11.44 -4.78
CA ASN A 397 32.24 -11.99 -4.46
C ASN A 397 32.21 -13.52 -4.27
N LEU A 398 31.97 -14.26 -5.36
CA LEU A 398 31.76 -15.71 -5.37
C LEU A 398 32.91 -16.56 -4.74
N LYS A 399 34.12 -16.00 -4.64
CA LYS A 399 35.29 -16.69 -4.07
C LYS A 399 35.54 -16.40 -2.57
N ASN A 400 34.79 -15.47 -1.97
CA ASN A 400 35.00 -15.10 -0.57
C ASN A 400 34.38 -16.15 0.35
N LYS A 401 35.22 -17.03 0.91
CA LYS A 401 34.81 -18.12 1.80
C LYS A 401 34.19 -17.60 3.10
N ASP A 402 34.73 -16.51 3.65
CA ASP A 402 34.31 -15.96 4.95
C ASP A 402 32.87 -15.43 4.91
N ILE A 403 32.47 -14.73 3.84
CA ILE A 403 31.09 -14.23 3.66
C ILE A 403 30.10 -15.39 3.49
N ARG A 404 30.51 -16.46 2.82
CA ARG A 404 29.67 -17.66 2.65
C ARG A 404 29.47 -18.41 3.96
N ASP A 405 30.55 -18.58 4.73
CA ASP A 405 30.51 -19.22 6.05
C ASP A 405 29.66 -18.39 7.01
N LEU A 406 29.77 -17.06 6.94
CA LEU A 406 28.91 -16.14 7.69
C LEU A 406 27.43 -16.26 7.32
N ARG A 407 27.08 -16.35 6.03
CA ARG A 407 25.69 -16.63 5.60
C ARG A 407 25.19 -17.94 6.21
N ASN A 408 25.99 -19.00 6.14
CA ASN A 408 25.60 -20.32 6.63
C ASN A 408 25.43 -20.34 8.16
N ASN A 409 26.27 -19.63 8.91
CA ASN A 409 26.15 -19.53 10.37
C ASN A 409 24.87 -18.80 10.78
N ILE A 410 24.52 -17.72 10.08
CA ILE A 410 23.29 -16.98 10.38
C ILE A 410 22.05 -17.80 9.95
N ASP A 411 22.10 -18.50 8.81
CA ASP A 411 21.07 -19.47 8.41
C ASP A 411 20.89 -20.59 9.42
N GLY A 412 22.00 -21.13 9.95
CA GLY A 412 22.00 -22.16 10.99
C GLY A 412 21.35 -21.69 12.28
N LEU A 413 21.72 -20.49 12.75
CA LEU A 413 21.08 -19.86 13.91
C LEU A 413 19.57 -19.69 13.69
N VAL A 414 19.16 -19.24 12.51
CA VAL A 414 17.74 -19.06 12.19
C VAL A 414 16.98 -20.39 12.13
N LYS A 415 17.57 -21.44 11.55
CA LYS A 415 16.99 -22.79 11.56
C LYS A 415 16.85 -23.35 12.98
N PHE A 416 17.87 -23.17 13.82
CA PHE A 416 17.80 -23.60 15.22
C PHE A 416 16.67 -22.88 15.98
N LEU A 417 16.55 -21.56 15.82
CA LEU A 417 15.46 -20.78 16.41
C LEU A 417 14.09 -21.18 15.88
N HIS A 418 14.03 -21.64 14.63
CA HIS A 418 12.83 -22.17 13.99
C HIS A 418 12.42 -23.54 14.55
N GLU A 419 13.36 -24.49 14.67
CA GLU A 419 13.12 -25.82 15.25
C GLU A 419 12.68 -25.74 16.72
N MET A 420 13.28 -24.84 17.50
CA MET A 420 12.86 -24.55 18.88
C MET A 420 11.40 -24.06 19.00
N TYR A 421 10.91 -23.34 17.99
CA TYR A 421 9.52 -22.87 17.97
C TYR A 421 8.54 -24.00 17.63
N ILE A 422 8.90 -24.90 16.71
CA ILE A 422 8.06 -26.03 16.29
C ILE A 422 7.84 -27.03 17.43
N SER A 423 8.80 -27.19 18.35
CA SER A 423 8.71 -28.11 19.50
C SER A 423 7.77 -27.66 20.63
N GLU A 424 6.81 -26.77 20.36
CA GLU A 424 5.81 -26.20 21.30
C GLU A 424 6.38 -25.38 22.48
N SER A 425 7.68 -25.13 22.53
CA SER A 425 8.28 -24.24 23.54
C SER A 425 8.08 -22.76 23.17
N LEU A 426 6.87 -22.23 23.42
CA LEU A 426 6.51 -20.83 23.16
C LEU A 426 7.28 -19.79 24.01
N PHE A 427 8.12 -20.24 24.94
CA PHE A 427 8.92 -19.42 25.83
C PHE A 427 10.38 -19.88 25.81
N LEU A 428 11.31 -18.95 25.58
CA LEU A 428 12.75 -19.18 25.75
C LEU A 428 13.05 -19.37 27.25
N TYR A 429 13.51 -20.55 27.64
CA TYR A 429 14.09 -20.79 28.97
C TYR A 429 15.48 -20.12 29.06
N ASN A 430 15.88 -19.72 30.26
CA ASN A 430 17.15 -19.01 30.50
C ASN A 430 18.38 -19.74 29.95
N ASP A 431 18.39 -21.07 29.98
CA ASP A 431 19.53 -21.87 29.51
C ASP A 431 19.65 -21.81 27.98
N SER A 432 18.54 -21.93 27.24
CA SER A 432 18.52 -21.80 25.77
C SER A 432 18.90 -20.40 25.30
N LEU A 433 18.51 -19.37 26.07
CA LEU A 433 18.88 -17.98 25.77
C LEU A 433 20.40 -17.77 25.83
N SER A 434 21.10 -18.44 26.74
CA SER A 434 22.55 -18.30 26.87
C SER A 434 23.30 -18.86 25.64
N PHE A 435 22.88 -20.00 25.10
CA PHE A 435 23.42 -20.56 23.85
C PHE A 435 23.17 -19.66 22.64
N ILE A 436 21.94 -19.13 22.51
CA ILE A 436 21.61 -18.20 21.41
C ILE A 436 22.46 -16.93 21.49
N LEU A 437 22.69 -16.40 22.69
CA LEU A 437 23.53 -15.22 22.88
C LEU A 437 24.99 -15.49 22.52
N GLN A 438 25.50 -16.70 22.78
CA GLN A 438 26.85 -17.09 22.40
C GLN A 438 27.04 -17.12 20.88
N ASP A 439 26.08 -17.72 20.15
CA ASP A 439 26.11 -17.78 18.68
C ASP A 439 25.98 -16.37 18.06
N VAL A 440 25.09 -15.54 18.61
CA VAL A 440 24.92 -14.15 18.20
C VAL A 440 26.22 -13.36 18.40
N ASP A 441 26.93 -13.58 19.50
CA ASP A 441 28.19 -12.89 19.81
C ASP A 441 29.33 -13.34 18.89
N ALA A 442 29.41 -14.63 18.56
CA ALA A 442 30.35 -15.15 17.58
C ALA A 442 30.13 -14.54 16.19
N ILE A 443 28.89 -14.55 15.70
CA ILE A 443 28.51 -13.95 14.41
C ILE A 443 28.82 -12.45 14.38
N LEU A 444 28.58 -11.73 15.49
CA LEU A 444 28.83 -10.29 15.59
C LEU A 444 30.30 -9.93 15.46
N ILE A 445 31.20 -10.77 15.98
CA ILE A 445 32.64 -10.59 15.86
C ILE A 445 33.05 -10.65 14.39
N ASP A 446 32.51 -11.61 13.64
CA ASP A 446 32.82 -11.77 12.22
C ASP A 446 32.19 -10.68 11.36
N LEU A 447 30.93 -10.32 11.60
CA LEU A 447 30.25 -9.22 10.90
C LEU A 447 30.94 -7.87 11.09
N LYS A 448 31.67 -7.67 12.19
CA LYS A 448 32.41 -6.42 12.44
C LYS A 448 33.46 -6.14 11.35
N LYS A 449 34.04 -7.19 10.76
CA LYS A 449 35.05 -7.09 9.68
C LYS A 449 34.44 -6.59 8.36
N TYR A 450 33.16 -6.88 8.11
CA TYR A 450 32.44 -6.56 6.88
C TYR A 450 31.31 -5.54 7.09
N LYS A 451 31.35 -4.76 8.17
CA LYS A 451 30.26 -3.87 8.59
C LYS A 451 29.82 -2.85 7.53
N ASP A 452 30.73 -2.48 6.63
CA ASP A 452 30.50 -1.49 5.57
C ASP A 452 29.99 -2.15 4.27
N GLU A 453 30.25 -3.45 4.09
CA GLU A 453 29.79 -4.26 2.94
C GLU A 453 28.42 -4.92 3.20
N VAL A 454 28.16 -5.36 4.44
CA VAL A 454 26.89 -5.96 4.90
C VAL A 454 26.29 -5.19 6.10
N PRO A 455 25.99 -3.88 5.93
CA PRO A 455 25.57 -3.01 7.03
C PRO A 455 24.23 -3.38 7.67
N ILE A 456 23.28 -3.95 6.93
CA ILE A 456 21.97 -4.37 7.44
C ILE A 456 22.15 -5.57 8.37
N SER A 457 22.98 -6.54 7.99
CA SER A 457 23.27 -7.76 8.74
C SER A 457 23.96 -7.45 10.06
N TYR A 458 25.00 -6.60 10.05
CA TYR A 458 25.67 -6.16 11.28
C TYR A 458 24.73 -5.42 12.23
N LYS A 459 23.95 -4.46 11.70
CA LYS A 459 22.96 -3.72 12.49
C LYS A 459 21.88 -4.65 13.05
N PHE A 460 21.41 -5.61 12.27
CA PHE A 460 20.42 -6.59 12.69
C PHE A 460 20.94 -7.43 13.85
N MET A 461 22.10 -8.07 13.72
CA MET A 461 22.66 -8.92 14.77
C MET A 461 22.95 -8.15 16.06
N LYS A 462 23.44 -6.92 15.95
CA LYS A 462 23.68 -6.05 17.12
C LYS A 462 22.38 -5.72 17.84
N LYS A 463 21.31 -5.49 17.06
CA LYS A 463 19.98 -5.22 17.57
C LYS A 463 19.35 -6.48 18.18
N LEU A 464 19.52 -7.65 17.55
CA LEU A 464 19.07 -8.95 18.06
C LEU A 464 19.71 -9.25 19.43
N ARG A 465 21.03 -9.12 19.55
CA ARG A 465 21.76 -9.23 20.83
C ARG A 465 21.19 -8.31 21.92
N SER A 466 21.02 -7.03 21.58
CA SER A 466 20.49 -6.02 22.51
C SER A 466 19.06 -6.34 22.96
N VAL A 467 18.28 -7.01 22.10
CA VAL A 467 16.90 -7.38 22.39
C VAL A 467 16.86 -8.58 23.33
N LEU A 468 17.64 -9.63 23.03
CA LEU A 468 17.70 -10.88 23.78
C LEU A 468 18.33 -10.72 25.18
N THR A 469 19.15 -9.69 25.40
CA THR A 469 19.77 -9.39 26.71
C THR A 469 18.85 -8.63 27.68
N ASN A 470 17.67 -8.18 27.25
CA ASN A 470 16.77 -7.42 28.10
C ASN A 470 15.83 -8.36 28.88
N SER A 471 16.12 -8.61 30.15
CA SER A 471 15.36 -9.50 31.04
C SER A 471 13.88 -9.13 31.26
N LYS A 472 13.39 -8.02 30.69
CA LYS A 472 12.03 -7.49 30.89
C LYS A 472 11.11 -7.68 29.68
N ASN A 473 11.60 -8.30 28.60
CA ASN A 473 10.85 -8.53 27.37
C ASN A 473 10.28 -9.95 27.35
N THR A 474 9.08 -10.11 26.81
CA THR A 474 8.57 -11.41 26.35
C THR A 474 8.94 -11.61 24.88
N TYR A 475 9.45 -12.80 24.55
CA TYR A 475 9.93 -13.13 23.21
C TYR A 475 8.99 -14.15 22.57
N LYS A 476 8.63 -13.92 21.31
CA LYS A 476 7.93 -14.90 20.50
C LYS A 476 8.56 -14.96 19.11
N PHE A 477 9.08 -16.12 18.73
CA PHE A 477 9.43 -16.37 17.34
C PHE A 477 8.16 -16.66 16.55
N ILE A 478 8.08 -16.14 15.33
CA ILE A 478 7.02 -16.41 14.37
C ILE A 478 7.72 -16.78 13.06
N ILE A 479 7.21 -17.81 12.40
CA ILE A 479 7.69 -18.26 11.09
C ILE A 479 6.93 -17.47 10.02
N LEU A 480 7.64 -16.96 9.03
CA LEU A 480 7.04 -16.39 7.81
C LEU A 480 7.57 -17.19 6.62
N ASP A 481 6.79 -18.14 6.12
CA ASP A 481 7.27 -19.00 5.05
C ASP A 481 6.77 -18.57 3.68
N GLN A 482 7.67 -17.82 3.02
CA GLN A 482 8.24 -18.25 1.75
C GLN A 482 9.79 -18.20 1.70
N GLU A 483 10.52 -17.83 2.78
CA GLU A 483 11.97 -17.52 2.63
C GLU A 483 12.86 -17.74 3.89
N ASN A 484 12.71 -18.84 4.64
CA ASN A 484 13.56 -19.09 5.85
C ASN A 484 13.64 -17.87 6.77
N SER A 485 12.56 -17.08 6.90
CA SER A 485 12.63 -15.76 7.51
C SER A 485 12.12 -15.81 8.95
N LEU A 486 13.03 -15.68 9.91
CA LEU A 486 12.71 -15.54 11.32
C LEU A 486 12.04 -14.18 11.57
N LYS A 487 10.88 -14.19 12.23
CA LYS A 487 10.26 -13.00 12.82
C LYS A 487 10.35 -13.10 14.34
N LEU A 488 11.32 -12.42 14.95
CA LEU A 488 11.31 -12.26 16.41
C LEU A 488 10.35 -11.13 16.78
N THR A 489 9.39 -11.43 17.64
CA THR A 489 8.37 -10.50 18.13
C THR A 489 8.65 -10.18 19.59
N VAL A 490 8.86 -8.91 19.93
CA VAL A 490 9.14 -8.47 21.30
C VAL A 490 8.12 -7.45 21.76
N VAL A 491 7.41 -7.75 22.84
CA VAL A 491 6.42 -6.86 23.46
C VAL A 491 7.01 -6.18 24.69
N ASN A 492 6.87 -4.86 24.79
CA ASN A 492 7.29 -4.12 25.97
C ASN A 492 6.17 -4.08 27.03
N ASP A 493 5.98 -5.19 27.74
CA ASP A 493 4.89 -5.37 28.71
C ASP A 493 4.89 -4.32 29.83
N LYS A 494 6.07 -3.87 30.27
CA LYS A 494 6.18 -2.80 31.28
C LYS A 494 5.59 -1.49 30.76
N LYS A 495 5.88 -1.14 29.50
CA LYS A 495 5.37 0.09 28.89
C LYS A 495 3.86 0.01 28.67
N VAL A 496 3.34 -1.11 28.19
CA VAL A 496 1.90 -1.33 28.05
C VAL A 496 1.20 -1.17 29.40
N LYS A 497 1.68 -1.84 30.46
CA LYS A 497 1.13 -1.70 31.81
C LYS A 497 1.17 -0.25 32.31
N SER A 498 2.26 0.46 32.05
CA SER A 498 2.39 1.87 32.41
C SER A 498 1.35 2.75 31.71
N LEU A 499 1.13 2.55 30.40
CA LEU A 499 0.14 3.31 29.63
C LEU A 499 -1.29 3.03 30.13
N ILE A 500 -1.62 1.77 30.39
CA ILE A 500 -2.94 1.39 30.95
C ILE A 500 -3.18 2.08 32.30
N ASN A 501 -2.20 2.09 33.19
CA ASN A 501 -2.32 2.76 34.49
C ASN A 501 -2.57 4.27 34.33
N ILE A 502 -1.90 4.94 33.39
CA ILE A 502 -2.12 6.37 33.12
C ILE A 502 -3.52 6.60 32.55
N ILE A 503 -3.98 5.75 31.63
CA ILE A 503 -5.34 5.83 31.07
C ILE A 503 -6.38 5.67 32.18
N HIS A 504 -6.21 4.69 33.08
CA HIS A 504 -7.13 4.44 34.18
C HIS A 504 -7.14 5.54 35.24
N ALA A 505 -6.04 6.29 35.37
CA ALA A 505 -5.97 7.48 36.21
C ALA A 505 -6.70 8.70 35.61
N ARG A 506 -7.07 8.66 34.32
CA ARG A 506 -7.82 9.72 33.62
C ARG A 506 -9.30 9.35 33.45
N LYS A 507 -10.13 10.35 33.16
CA LYS A 507 -11.53 10.13 32.76
C LYS A 507 -11.54 9.32 31.46
N HIS A 508 -12.11 8.13 31.51
CA HIS A 508 -12.22 7.25 30.34
C HIS A 508 -13.53 6.48 30.32
N LYS A 509 -13.95 6.03 29.14
CA LYS A 509 -15.16 5.23 28.92
C LYS A 509 -14.91 4.21 27.80
N TYR A 510 -15.52 3.04 27.95
CA TYR A 510 -15.58 2.02 26.90
C TYR A 510 -16.98 2.00 26.28
N LEU A 511 -17.08 2.06 24.95
CA LEU A 511 -18.37 2.01 24.24
C LEU A 511 -19.04 0.64 24.36
N ASN A 512 -18.25 -0.45 24.32
CA ASN A 512 -18.71 -1.84 24.46
C ASN A 512 -19.91 -2.18 23.56
N LEU A 513 -19.84 -1.75 22.30
CA LEU A 513 -20.94 -1.89 21.36
C LEU A 513 -21.32 -3.37 21.18
N LYS A 514 -22.62 -3.63 21.27
CA LYS A 514 -23.20 -4.93 20.91
C LYS A 514 -23.39 -4.96 19.39
N SER A 515 -23.09 -6.09 18.77
CA SER A 515 -23.33 -6.33 17.34
C SER A 515 -24.25 -7.53 17.20
N LYS A 516 -25.24 -7.42 16.31
CA LYS A 516 -26.07 -8.54 15.84
C LYS A 516 -25.46 -9.12 14.56
N ALA A 517 -24.18 -9.46 14.58
CA ALA A 517 -23.61 -10.21 13.47
C ALA A 517 -24.19 -11.63 13.52
N ASN A 518 -24.79 -12.09 12.43
CA ASN A 518 -25.28 -13.46 12.31
C ASN A 518 -24.07 -14.37 12.06
N TYR A 519 -23.98 -15.47 12.80
CA TYR A 519 -22.90 -16.45 12.67
C TYR A 519 -23.48 -17.77 12.21
N LEU A 520 -22.85 -18.38 11.21
CA LEU A 520 -23.07 -19.79 10.90
C LEU A 520 -22.09 -20.62 11.72
N TYR A 521 -22.54 -21.72 12.29
CA TYR A 521 -21.69 -22.65 13.03
C TYR A 521 -21.52 -23.93 12.21
N SER A 522 -20.28 -24.38 12.02
CA SER A 522 -19.96 -25.61 11.29
C SER A 522 -19.03 -26.48 12.13
N ASN A 523 -19.27 -27.79 12.15
CA ASN A 523 -18.51 -28.77 12.94
C ASN A 523 -17.50 -29.57 12.09
N GLY A 524 -17.21 -29.14 10.85
CA GLY A 524 -16.19 -29.73 10.00
C GLY A 524 -16.56 -31.12 9.45
N GLU A 525 -17.07 -31.16 8.22
CA GLU A 525 -16.57 -32.04 7.13
C GLU A 525 -17.40 -31.86 5.84
N ASP A 526 -18.71 -31.54 5.92
CA ASP A 526 -19.57 -31.53 4.71
C ASP A 526 -20.16 -30.18 4.25
N GLU A 527 -20.02 -29.09 5.02
CA GLU A 527 -20.75 -27.83 4.72
C GLU A 527 -19.91 -26.67 4.16
N LEU A 528 -18.58 -26.82 4.04
CA LEU A 528 -17.70 -25.65 3.90
C LEU A 528 -17.26 -25.28 2.48
N ILE A 529 -17.55 -26.07 1.44
CA ILE A 529 -16.92 -25.84 0.12
C ILE A 529 -17.87 -26.05 -1.08
N ASN A 530 -19.12 -25.56 -1.00
CA ASN A 530 -19.94 -25.53 -2.21
C ASN A 530 -20.69 -24.23 -2.47
N THR A 531 -20.13 -23.10 -2.08
CA THR A 531 -20.58 -21.81 -2.57
C THR A 531 -19.64 -21.31 -3.66
N LYS A 532 -20.08 -21.46 -4.92
CA LYS A 532 -19.65 -20.63 -6.05
C LYS A 532 -20.00 -19.14 -5.84
N SER A 533 -20.18 -18.68 -4.60
CA SER A 533 -20.65 -17.33 -4.29
C SER A 533 -19.50 -16.33 -4.33
N THR A 534 -19.79 -15.21 -4.99
CA THR A 534 -18.93 -14.02 -5.12
C THR A 534 -18.76 -13.26 -3.80
N GLU A 535 -19.43 -13.69 -2.74
CA GLU A 535 -19.52 -13.07 -1.41
C GLU A 535 -18.20 -13.09 -0.64
N SER A 536 -17.94 -12.08 0.18
CA SER A 536 -16.80 -12.05 1.11
C SER A 536 -17.12 -12.84 2.38
N ILE A 537 -16.27 -13.81 2.74
CA ILE A 537 -16.49 -14.73 3.87
C ILE A 537 -15.36 -14.60 4.89
N LEU A 538 -15.74 -14.59 6.18
CA LEU A 538 -14.83 -14.71 7.32
C LEU A 538 -15.03 -16.07 8.01
N TYR A 539 -13.98 -16.89 8.02
CA TYR A 539 -13.90 -18.12 8.80
C TYR A 539 -13.19 -17.87 10.13
N ILE A 540 -13.81 -18.30 11.22
CA ILE A 540 -13.33 -18.10 12.58
C ILE A 540 -13.09 -19.45 13.24
N PHE A 541 -11.83 -19.73 13.57
CA PHE A 541 -11.45 -20.90 14.34
C PHE A 541 -11.63 -20.65 15.84
N GLU A 542 -12.23 -21.60 16.56
CA GLU A 542 -12.29 -21.53 18.03
C GLU A 542 -10.91 -21.65 18.67
N GLY A 543 -10.03 -22.46 18.07
CA GLY A 543 -8.65 -22.64 18.52
C GLY A 543 -7.65 -21.73 17.80
N ASN A 544 -6.53 -21.44 18.48
CA ASN A 544 -5.41 -20.68 17.90
C ASN A 544 -4.45 -21.55 17.05
N LYS A 545 -4.73 -22.86 16.93
CA LYS A 545 -3.89 -23.85 16.23
C LYS A 545 -3.81 -23.58 14.72
N TYR A 546 -4.90 -23.12 14.10
CA TYR A 546 -5.06 -22.99 12.65
C TYR A 546 -5.04 -21.53 12.15
N LYS A 547 -4.45 -20.61 12.92
CA LYS A 547 -4.46 -19.17 12.57
C LYS A 547 -3.59 -18.81 11.35
N ASP A 548 -2.65 -19.69 10.98
CA ASP A 548 -1.64 -19.46 9.94
C ASP A 548 -1.82 -20.45 8.76
N LEU A 549 -3.07 -20.70 8.34
CA LEU A 549 -3.36 -21.64 7.24
C LEU A 549 -2.71 -21.22 5.93
N TYR A 550 -2.08 -22.17 5.23
CA TYR A 550 -1.44 -21.92 3.94
C TYR A 550 -2.33 -22.38 2.78
N PHE A 551 -2.51 -21.50 1.78
CA PHE A 551 -3.23 -21.83 0.55
C PHE A 551 -2.25 -22.25 -0.54
N SER A 552 -2.45 -23.44 -1.12
CA SER A 552 -1.61 -23.95 -2.19
C SER A 552 -1.71 -23.07 -3.45
N LYS A 553 -0.67 -23.07 -4.29
CA LYS A 553 -0.60 -22.23 -5.50
C LYS A 553 -1.72 -22.53 -6.51
N ARG A 554 -2.35 -23.71 -6.44
CA ARG A 554 -3.54 -24.10 -7.24
C ARG A 554 -4.85 -23.52 -6.71
N GLU A 555 -4.93 -23.18 -5.43
CA GLU A 555 -6.15 -22.63 -4.80
C GLU A 555 -6.26 -21.11 -4.93
N LYS A 556 -5.15 -20.43 -5.22
CA LYS A 556 -5.13 -18.98 -5.53
C LYS A 556 -5.76 -18.74 -6.90
N LYS A 557 -7.09 -18.87 -6.97
CA LYS A 557 -7.87 -18.36 -8.10
C LYS A 557 -7.58 -16.87 -8.22
N SER A 558 -7.31 -16.38 -9.43
CA SER A 558 -6.92 -14.98 -9.70
C SER A 558 -7.89 -13.94 -9.16
N TYR A 559 -9.15 -14.31 -8.91
CA TYR A 559 -10.23 -13.46 -8.45
C TYR A 559 -10.57 -13.57 -6.94
N ILE A 560 -9.91 -14.47 -6.19
CA ILE A 560 -10.13 -14.64 -4.74
C ILE A 560 -8.91 -14.14 -3.97
N LYS A 561 -9.12 -13.25 -3.01
CA LYS A 561 -8.10 -12.82 -2.05
C LYS A 561 -8.25 -13.54 -0.73
N PHE A 562 -7.15 -14.09 -0.26
CA PHE A 562 -7.08 -14.79 1.01
C PHE A 562 -6.35 -13.93 2.04
N TYR A 563 -6.92 -13.81 3.24
CA TYR A 563 -6.37 -13.10 4.38
C TYR A 563 -6.30 -14.04 5.57
N ASN A 564 -5.17 -14.11 6.25
CA ASN A 564 -5.07 -14.70 7.57
C ASN A 564 -4.90 -13.56 8.56
N PHE A 565 -5.87 -13.35 9.43
CA PHE A 565 -5.83 -12.31 10.44
C PHE A 565 -5.42 -12.88 11.79
N SER A 566 -4.28 -12.41 12.29
CA SER A 566 -3.81 -12.72 13.62
C SER A 566 -4.12 -11.59 14.61
N ILE A 567 -4.20 -11.93 15.90
CA ILE A 567 -4.44 -10.96 16.99
C ILE A 567 -3.42 -9.80 17.05
N LYS A 568 -2.23 -9.97 16.43
CA LYS A 568 -1.16 -8.96 16.44
C LYS A 568 -1.20 -8.02 15.24
N GLU A 569 -1.96 -8.36 14.22
CA GLU A 569 -2.07 -7.57 13.00
C GLU A 569 -2.98 -6.36 13.20
N ASN A 570 -2.73 -5.32 12.41
CA ASN A 570 -3.49 -4.09 12.49
C ASN A 570 -4.85 -4.29 11.83
N PHE A 571 -5.93 -4.20 12.62
CA PHE A 571 -7.28 -4.41 12.12
C PHE A 571 -7.68 -3.36 11.07
N ASN A 572 -7.19 -2.12 11.17
CA ASN A 572 -7.44 -1.07 10.18
C ASN A 572 -6.87 -1.44 8.80
N GLU A 573 -5.71 -2.10 8.76
CA GLU A 573 -5.11 -2.55 7.49
C GLU A 573 -5.97 -3.63 6.84
N LEU A 574 -6.38 -4.66 7.59
CA LEU A 574 -7.33 -5.67 7.12
C LEU A 574 -8.62 -5.02 6.61
N TYR A 575 -9.20 -4.13 7.42
CA TYR A 575 -10.46 -3.46 7.10
C TYR A 575 -10.37 -2.67 5.78
N LYS A 576 -9.29 -1.90 5.60
CA LYS A 576 -9.02 -1.15 4.36
C LYS A 576 -8.81 -2.07 3.17
N ASP A 577 -8.05 -3.15 3.35
CA ASP A 577 -7.73 -4.06 2.27
C ASP A 577 -8.95 -4.84 1.77
N VAL A 578 -9.78 -5.36 2.67
CA VAL A 578 -11.03 -6.03 2.29
C VAL A 578 -11.96 -5.05 1.57
N LYS A 579 -12.14 -3.85 2.12
CA LYS A 579 -13.03 -2.84 1.54
C LYS A 579 -12.55 -2.32 0.18
N LYS A 580 -11.24 -2.10 0.01
CA LYS A 580 -10.63 -1.66 -1.27
C LYS A 580 -10.79 -2.70 -2.37
N ASN A 581 -10.89 -3.98 -2.02
CA ASN A 581 -10.99 -5.09 -2.95
C ASN A 581 -12.41 -5.65 -3.04
N ASN A 582 -13.45 -4.83 -2.87
CA ASN A 582 -14.86 -5.24 -2.89
C ASN A 582 -15.33 -5.97 -4.18
N ARG A 583 -14.57 -5.89 -5.28
CA ARG A 583 -14.82 -6.64 -6.53
C ARG A 583 -14.19 -8.04 -6.56
N LEU A 584 -13.26 -8.34 -5.66
CA LEU A 584 -12.63 -9.64 -5.52
C LEU A 584 -13.27 -10.35 -4.33
N THR A 585 -13.61 -11.61 -4.50
CA THR A 585 -14.11 -12.44 -3.41
C THR A 585 -13.05 -12.51 -2.32
N CYS A 586 -13.35 -12.04 -1.12
CA CYS A 586 -12.43 -12.10 0.00
C CYS A 586 -12.72 -13.32 0.88
N ARG A 587 -11.68 -14.03 1.30
CA ARG A 587 -11.72 -15.16 2.22
C ARG A 587 -10.78 -14.85 3.36
N CYS A 588 -11.32 -14.46 4.51
CA CYS A 588 -10.53 -14.16 5.71
C CYS A 588 -10.62 -15.32 6.69
N TYR A 589 -9.49 -15.67 7.30
CA TYR A 589 -9.36 -16.72 8.30
C TYR A 589 -8.80 -16.09 9.55
N ALA A 590 -9.42 -16.32 10.70
CA ALA A 590 -9.01 -15.69 11.94
C ALA A 590 -9.33 -16.58 13.14
N THR A 591 -8.73 -16.27 14.28
CA THR A 591 -9.11 -16.88 15.55
C THR A 591 -10.31 -16.14 16.14
N LYS A 592 -10.98 -16.76 17.12
CA LYS A 592 -12.13 -16.20 17.87
C LYS A 592 -11.90 -14.77 18.38
N ASP A 593 -10.65 -14.40 18.56
CA ASP A 593 -10.20 -13.06 18.90
C ASP A 593 -10.75 -11.95 17.99
N ILE A 594 -10.89 -12.19 16.68
CA ILE A 594 -11.38 -11.18 15.74
C ILE A 594 -12.79 -10.66 16.10
N LEU A 595 -13.58 -11.45 16.84
CA LEU A 595 -14.93 -11.09 17.30
C LEU A 595 -14.98 -9.89 18.25
N GLU A 596 -13.84 -9.41 18.74
CA GLU A 596 -13.79 -8.12 19.44
C GLU A 596 -14.15 -6.95 18.53
N TYR A 597 -13.88 -7.07 17.22
CA TYR A 597 -14.22 -6.10 16.19
C TYR A 597 -15.59 -6.37 15.55
N ARG A 598 -16.44 -7.23 16.14
CA ARG A 598 -17.73 -7.72 15.59
C ARG A 598 -18.71 -6.66 15.05
N TYR A 599 -18.59 -5.41 15.46
CA TYR A 599 -19.47 -4.33 14.99
C TYR A 599 -18.99 -3.71 13.66
N TYR A 600 -17.74 -3.98 13.27
CA TYR A 600 -17.14 -3.66 11.98
C TYR A 600 -17.18 -4.83 11.00
N LEU A 601 -17.05 -6.08 11.49
CA LEU A 601 -16.96 -7.26 10.63
C LEU A 601 -18.14 -7.38 9.65
N LYS A 602 -19.35 -7.03 10.11
CA LYS A 602 -20.56 -7.04 9.29
C LYS A 602 -20.55 -6.04 8.12
N ASP A 603 -19.67 -5.04 8.14
CA ASP A 603 -19.59 -4.03 7.08
C ASP A 603 -18.67 -4.48 5.93
N ILE A 604 -17.87 -5.53 6.15
CA ILE A 604 -16.82 -5.96 5.20
C ILE A 604 -16.89 -7.45 4.85
N PHE A 605 -17.67 -8.26 5.57
CA PHE A 605 -17.93 -9.65 5.23
C PHE A 605 -19.44 -9.89 5.12
N ASP A 606 -19.83 -10.50 4.02
CA ASP A 606 -21.22 -10.88 3.74
C ASP A 606 -21.63 -12.09 4.62
N CYS A 607 -20.69 -12.98 4.90
CA CYS A 607 -20.91 -14.17 5.72
C CYS A 607 -19.79 -14.39 6.74
N ILE A 608 -20.15 -14.79 7.96
CA ILE A 608 -19.22 -15.13 9.03
C ILE A 608 -19.52 -16.56 9.51
N VAL A 609 -18.54 -17.44 9.38
CA VAL A 609 -18.63 -18.86 9.74
C VAL A 609 -17.70 -19.15 10.90
N ILE A 610 -18.23 -19.73 11.97
CA ILE A 610 -17.46 -20.18 13.13
C ILE A 610 -17.29 -21.69 13.02
N ILE A 611 -16.04 -22.13 12.90
CA ILE A 611 -15.69 -23.54 12.78
C ILE A 611 -15.33 -24.08 14.17
N ARG A 612 -16.09 -25.10 14.60
CA ARG A 612 -15.92 -25.82 15.86
C ARG A 612 -15.24 -27.15 15.60
N ASP A 613 -14.47 -27.62 16.59
CA ASP A 613 -13.98 -29.00 16.68
C ASP A 613 -13.27 -29.55 15.42
N LEU A 614 -12.36 -28.75 14.84
CA LEU A 614 -11.48 -29.23 13.75
C LEU A 614 -10.43 -30.20 14.32
N GLU A 615 -10.64 -31.50 14.08
CA GLU A 615 -9.64 -32.53 14.36
C GLU A 615 -8.53 -32.60 13.30
N HIS A 616 -8.77 -32.06 12.09
CA HIS A 616 -7.82 -32.02 10.98
C HIS A 616 -7.57 -30.61 10.43
#